data_AF-A0A971BGR1-F1
#
_entry.id   AF-A0A971BGR1-F1
#
_cell.length_a   1.000
_cell.length_b   1.000
_cell.length_c   1.000
_cell.angle_alpha   90.00
_cell.angle_beta   90.00
_cell.angle_gamma   90.00
#
_symmetry.space_group_name_H-M   'P 1'
#
loop_
_entity.id
_entity.type
_entity.pdbx_description
1 polymer ?
#
loop_
_entity_poly.entity_id
_entity_poly.type
_entity_poly.pdbx_seq_one_letter_code
_entity_poly.pdbx_strand_id
1 'polypeptide(L)'
;LKKLITRLDCEDIVDLLPLPGLVRFAENMEFDNSPVSAYLQDELSRFDMSRYQTVVLGCTHFIYFRPVFRTLLGLEIDIIDGNRGTVNKLAATLAETKAPPSGGSGSIAWFESGVEVTERKALLKFESFLNRCHSIE
;
A
#
# COMPACT_ATOMS: atom_id res chain seq x y z
N LEU A 1 -8.02 -12.31 1.08
CA LEU A 1 -7.23 -12.64 -0.13
C LEU A 1 -7.55 -14.03 -0.70
N LYS A 2 -7.30 -15.15 0.01
CA LYS A 2 -7.58 -16.51 -0.49
C LYS A 2 -8.99 -16.69 -1.09
N LYS A 3 -10.03 -16.21 -0.40
CA LYS A 3 -11.42 -16.23 -0.93
C LYS A 3 -11.58 -15.51 -2.28
N LEU A 4 -10.83 -14.44 -2.53
CA LEU A 4 -10.88 -13.69 -3.78
C LEU A 4 -10.20 -14.47 -4.91
N ILE A 5 -9.04 -15.04 -4.63
CA ILE A 5 -8.29 -15.89 -5.58
C ILE A 5 -9.17 -17.06 -6.03
N THR A 6 -9.73 -17.80 -5.07
CA THR A 6 -10.63 -18.92 -5.38
C THR A 6 -11.90 -18.53 -6.11
N ARG A 7 -12.46 -17.35 -5.83
CA ARG A 7 -13.64 -16.87 -6.56
C ARG A 7 -13.31 -16.53 -8.03
N LEU A 8 -12.06 -16.19 -8.32
CA LEU A 8 -11.58 -15.83 -9.66
C LEU A 8 -10.89 -16.98 -10.38
N ASP A 9 -10.76 -18.15 -9.74
CA ASP A 9 -10.12 -19.36 -10.29
C ASP A 9 -8.69 -19.08 -10.80
N CYS A 10 -7.89 -18.45 -9.95
CA CYS A 10 -6.54 -17.99 -10.30
C CYS A 10 -5.44 -18.51 -9.37
N GLU A 11 -5.70 -19.59 -8.65
CA GLU A 11 -4.72 -20.26 -7.77
C GLU A 11 -3.44 -20.66 -8.50
N ASP A 12 -3.53 -21.07 -9.76
CA ASP A 12 -2.37 -21.57 -10.54
C ASP A 12 -1.45 -20.45 -11.06
N ILE A 13 -1.86 -19.18 -10.92
CA ILE A 13 -1.13 -18.02 -11.45
C ILE A 13 -0.84 -16.96 -10.39
N VAL A 14 -1.11 -17.25 -9.12
CA VAL A 14 -0.90 -16.33 -7.99
C VAL A 14 -0.11 -16.99 -6.87
N ASP A 15 1.08 -16.47 -6.63
CA ASP A 15 1.89 -16.81 -5.46
C ASP A 15 1.72 -15.78 -4.33
N LEU A 16 1.76 -16.26 -3.08
CA LEU A 16 1.57 -15.44 -1.88
C LEU A 16 2.86 -15.38 -1.06
N LEU A 17 3.38 -14.17 -0.88
CA LEU A 17 4.55 -13.90 -0.04
C LEU A 17 4.17 -13.03 1.17
N PRO A 18 4.18 -13.58 2.40
CA PRO A 18 4.00 -12.77 3.59
C PRO A 18 5.26 -11.93 3.85
N LEU A 19 5.09 -10.63 4.10
CA LEU A 19 6.19 -9.69 4.38
C LEU A 19 5.99 -8.98 5.74
N PRO A 20 5.97 -9.71 6.87
CA PRO A 20 5.76 -9.11 8.19
C PRO A 20 6.85 -8.10 8.58
N GLY A 21 8.06 -8.22 8.04
CA GLY A 21 9.14 -7.27 8.29
C GLY A 21 8.79 -5.85 7.83
N LEU A 22 8.11 -5.71 6.68
CA LEU A 22 7.69 -4.40 6.17
C LEU A 22 6.72 -3.67 7.09
N VAL A 23 5.88 -4.40 7.84
CA VAL A 23 4.97 -3.77 8.82
C VAL A 23 5.79 -3.11 9.92
N ARG A 24 6.78 -3.81 10.47
CA ARG A 24 7.66 -3.27 11.53
C ARG A 24 8.46 -2.07 11.04
N PHE A 25 9.03 -2.16 9.84
CA PHE A 25 9.76 -1.05 9.23
C PHE A 25 8.86 0.18 9.07
N ALA A 26 7.64 0.02 8.56
CA ALA A 26 6.70 1.13 8.38
C ALA A 26 6.28 1.77 9.72
N GLU A 27 6.00 0.96 10.74
CA GLU A 27 5.64 1.46 12.08
C GLU A 27 6.75 2.29 12.72
N ASN A 28 8.01 1.92 12.42
CA ASN A 28 9.24 2.61 12.84
C ASN A 28 9.69 3.74 11.90
N MET A 29 8.93 4.06 10.85
CA MET A 29 9.27 5.10 9.86
C MET A 29 10.54 4.81 9.04
N GLU A 30 10.85 3.54 8.81
CA GLU A 30 11.98 3.07 8.02
C GLU A 30 11.49 2.59 6.65
N PHE A 31 11.90 3.27 5.56
CA PHE A 31 11.36 2.95 4.22
C PHE A 31 12.43 2.68 3.15
N ASP A 32 13.43 3.56 3.05
CA ASP A 32 14.40 3.55 1.94
C ASP A 32 15.83 3.28 2.46
N ASN A 33 15.98 2.34 3.40
CA ASN A 33 17.26 2.03 4.02
C ASN A 33 17.79 0.65 3.58
N SER A 34 19.10 0.44 3.77
CA SER A 34 19.77 -0.83 3.43
C SER A 34 19.12 -2.07 4.06
N PRO A 35 18.70 -2.04 5.36
CA PRO A 35 17.96 -3.15 5.96
C PRO A 35 16.66 -3.55 5.22
N VAL A 36 15.86 -2.59 4.78
CA VAL A 36 14.62 -2.86 4.03
C VAL A 36 14.93 -3.52 2.69
N SER A 37 15.92 -2.99 1.94
CA SER A 37 16.32 -3.57 0.66
C SER A 37 16.86 -4.99 0.81
N ALA A 38 17.69 -5.25 1.83
CA ALA A 38 18.22 -6.57 2.12
C ALA A 38 17.10 -7.56 2.50
N TYR A 39 16.15 -7.13 3.33
CA TYR A 39 14.99 -7.94 3.69
C TYR A 39 14.16 -8.33 2.46
N LEU A 40 13.84 -7.36 1.61
CA LEU A 40 13.06 -7.63 0.39
C LEU A 40 13.82 -8.51 -0.58
N GLN A 41 15.13 -8.31 -0.75
CA GLN A 41 15.94 -9.14 -1.62
C GLN A 41 15.96 -10.60 -1.15
N ASP A 42 16.11 -10.84 0.16
CA ASP A 42 16.08 -12.18 0.75
C ASP A 42 14.72 -12.86 0.54
N GLU A 43 13.62 -12.18 0.85
CA GLU A 43 12.27 -12.74 0.70
C GLU A 43 11.91 -13.00 -0.77
N LEU A 44 12.30 -12.11 -1.69
CA LEU A 44 12.05 -12.26 -3.13
C LEU A 44 12.96 -13.32 -3.77
N SER A 45 14.13 -13.62 -3.20
CA SER A 45 15.06 -14.63 -3.73
C SER A 45 14.46 -16.04 -3.79
N ARG A 46 13.38 -16.27 -3.06
CA ARG A 46 12.61 -17.52 -3.03
C ARG A 46 11.80 -17.75 -4.31
N PHE A 47 11.71 -16.73 -5.17
CA PHE A 47 10.96 -16.74 -6.41
C PHE A 47 11.88 -16.45 -7.59
N ASP A 48 11.61 -17.13 -8.70
CA ASP A 48 12.16 -16.72 -10.00
C ASP A 48 11.33 -15.55 -10.53
N MET A 49 11.78 -14.33 -10.25
CA MET A 49 11.07 -13.10 -10.63
C MET A 49 10.89 -12.95 -12.15
N SER A 50 11.66 -13.66 -12.98
CA SER A 50 11.48 -13.64 -14.44
C SER A 50 10.15 -14.25 -14.91
N ARG A 51 9.49 -15.03 -14.03
CA ARG A 51 8.18 -15.65 -14.29
C ARG A 51 7.00 -14.74 -13.93
N TYR A 52 7.26 -13.55 -13.38
CA TYR A 52 6.22 -12.65 -12.89
C TYR A 52 6.18 -11.38 -13.72
N GLN A 53 4.96 -10.95 -14.04
CA GLN A 53 4.70 -9.67 -14.68
C GLN A 53 4.15 -8.62 -13.73
N THR A 54 3.65 -9.03 -12.55
CA THR A 54 2.98 -8.12 -11.63
C THR A 54 3.20 -8.52 -10.18
N VAL A 55 3.43 -7.52 -9.33
CA VAL A 55 3.44 -7.61 -7.87
C VAL A 55 2.31 -6.75 -7.30
N VAL A 56 1.55 -7.33 -6.39
CA VAL A 56 0.45 -6.65 -5.69
C VAL A 56 0.87 -6.32 -4.25
N LEU A 57 0.87 -5.02 -3.91
CA LEU A 57 1.10 -4.53 -2.55
C LEU A 57 -0.17 -4.73 -1.71
N GLY A 58 -0.33 -5.95 -1.17
CA GLY A 58 -1.55 -6.41 -0.51
C GLY A 58 -1.81 -5.91 0.93
N CYS A 59 -1.02 -4.97 1.44
CA CYS A 59 -1.16 -4.41 2.79
C CYS A 59 -1.06 -2.88 2.73
N THR A 60 -1.82 -2.18 3.59
CA THR A 60 -1.81 -0.70 3.67
C THR A 60 -0.42 -0.13 3.97
N HIS A 61 0.44 -0.86 4.67
CA HIS A 61 1.82 -0.44 4.95
C HIS A 61 2.74 -0.55 3.73
N PHE A 62 2.43 -1.43 2.77
CA PHE A 62 3.38 -1.78 1.72
C PHE A 62 3.55 -0.68 0.68
N ILE A 63 2.56 0.22 0.56
CA ILE A 63 2.60 1.33 -0.38
C ILE A 63 3.88 2.17 -0.21
N TYR A 64 4.32 2.40 1.03
CA TYR A 64 5.49 3.21 1.33
C TYR A 64 6.82 2.63 0.81
N PHE A 65 6.85 1.34 0.47
CA PHE A 65 8.04 0.66 -0.04
C PHE A 65 8.05 0.53 -1.57
N ARG A 66 7.06 1.11 -2.27
CA ARG A 66 6.98 1.12 -3.74
C ARG A 66 8.31 1.52 -4.41
N PRO A 67 9.06 2.54 -3.93
CA PRO A 67 10.37 2.87 -4.51
C PRO A 67 11.42 1.75 -4.39
N VAL A 68 11.44 1.04 -3.25
CA VAL A 68 12.37 -0.08 -3.03
C VAL A 68 12.00 -1.27 -3.91
N PHE A 69 10.71 -1.62 -3.98
CA PHE A 69 10.23 -2.63 -4.93
C PHE A 69 10.58 -2.27 -6.37
N ARG A 70 10.39 -1.00 -6.77
CA ARG A 70 10.72 -0.54 -8.11
C ARG A 70 12.22 -0.69 -8.41
N THR A 71 13.08 -0.38 -7.45
CA THR A 71 14.53 -0.56 -7.58
C THR A 71 14.90 -2.04 -7.75
N LEU A 72 14.28 -2.93 -6.98
CA LEU A 72 14.61 -4.37 -6.99
C LEU A 72 14.03 -5.12 -8.20
N LEU A 73 12.82 -4.76 -8.63
CA LEU A 73 12.07 -5.47 -9.67
C LEU A 73 12.28 -4.89 -11.07
N GLY A 74 12.84 -3.69 -11.17
CA GLY A 74 12.98 -2.97 -12.44
C GLY A 74 11.64 -2.44 -12.97
N LEU A 75 11.63 -2.05 -14.24
CA LEU A 75 10.46 -1.45 -14.90
C LEU A 75 9.55 -2.49 -15.58
N GLU A 76 10.05 -3.70 -15.83
CA GLU A 76 9.32 -4.76 -16.55
C GLU A 76 8.20 -5.40 -15.71
N ILE A 77 8.30 -5.31 -14.38
CA ILE A 77 7.29 -5.85 -13.46
C ILE A 77 6.38 -4.71 -12.99
N ASP A 78 5.08 -4.88 -13.23
CA ASP A 78 4.06 -3.96 -12.76
C ASP A 78 3.91 -4.03 -11.23
N ILE A 79 3.73 -2.87 -10.59
CA ILE A 79 3.49 -2.79 -9.14
C ILE A 79 2.12 -2.15 -8.92
N ILE A 80 1.18 -2.95 -8.43
CA ILE A 80 -0.21 -2.57 -8.21
C ILE A 80 -0.50 -2.52 -6.71
N ASP A 81 -1.33 -1.56 -6.29
CA ASP A 81 -1.85 -1.46 -4.92
C ASP A 81 -3.38 -1.26 -4.92
N GLY A 82 -3.96 -1.30 -3.73
CA GLY A 82 -5.42 -1.17 -3.54
C GLY A 82 -5.96 0.26 -3.52
N ASN A 83 -5.12 1.30 -3.42
CA ASN A 83 -5.57 2.67 -3.16
C ASN A 83 -6.37 3.22 -4.34
N ARG A 84 -5.80 3.20 -5.54
CA ARG A 84 -6.46 3.73 -6.75
C ARG A 84 -7.79 3.03 -7.04
N GLY A 85 -7.82 1.70 -6.92
CA GLY A 85 -9.04 0.92 -7.08
C GLY A 85 -10.11 1.28 -6.03
N THR A 86 -9.70 1.50 -4.78
CA THR A 86 -10.58 1.90 -3.68
C THR A 86 -11.16 3.30 -3.91
N VAL A 87 -10.34 4.28 -4.29
CA VAL A 87 -10.78 5.65 -4.60
C VAL A 87 -11.76 5.68 -5.76
N ASN A 88 -11.48 4.95 -6.84
CA ASN A 88 -12.38 4.85 -7.99
C ASN A 88 -13.72 4.21 -7.61
N LYS A 89 -13.71 3.15 -6.79
CA LYS A 89 -14.95 2.52 -6.32
C LYS A 89 -15.74 3.44 -5.39
N LEU A 90 -15.07 4.21 -4.53
CA LEU A 90 -15.71 5.22 -3.69
C LEU A 90 -16.40 6.28 -4.56
N ALA A 91 -15.70 6.85 -5.54
CA ALA A 91 -16.25 7.85 -6.44
C ALA A 91 -17.48 7.33 -7.21
N ALA A 92 -17.42 6.11 -7.75
CA ALA A 92 -18.55 5.47 -8.42
C ALA A 92 -19.76 5.29 -7.48
N THR A 93 -19.51 4.84 -6.24
CA THR A 93 -20.57 4.63 -5.24
C THR A 93 -21.22 5.95 -4.81
N LEU A 94 -20.44 7.02 -4.67
CA LEU A 94 -20.96 8.37 -4.38
C LEU A 94 -21.83 8.91 -5.52
N ALA A 95 -21.42 8.67 -6.78
CA ALA A 95 -22.21 9.05 -7.94
C ALA A 95 -23.55 8.28 -8.02
N GLU A 96 -23.53 6.98 -7.76
CA GLU A 96 -24.74 6.13 -7.71
C GLU A 96 -25.73 6.59 -6.63
N THR A 97 -25.21 6.98 -5.46
CA THR A 97 -26.02 7.44 -4.31
C THR A 97 -26.49 8.89 -4.44
N LYS A 98 -26.16 9.58 -5.54
CA LYS A 98 -26.41 11.03 -5.73
C LYS A 98 -25.89 11.87 -4.57
N ALA A 99 -24.78 11.45 -3.96
CA ALA A 99 -24.10 12.27 -2.97
C ALA A 99 -23.72 13.62 -3.61
N PRO A 100 -23.68 14.72 -2.83
CA PRO A 100 -23.32 16.02 -3.35
C PRO A 100 -21.96 15.96 -4.08
N PRO A 101 -21.82 16.59 -5.24
CA PRO A 101 -20.57 16.56 -6.00
C PRO A 101 -19.41 17.14 -5.18
N SER A 102 -18.20 16.64 -5.46
CA SER A 102 -16.95 17.09 -4.86
C SER A 102 -16.69 18.58 -5.14
N GLY A 103 -16.46 19.34 -4.08
CA GLY A 103 -16.20 20.79 -4.13
C GLY A 103 -16.37 21.41 -2.74
N GLY A 104 -15.45 21.13 -1.83
CA GLY A 104 -15.51 21.65 -0.46
C GLY A 104 -14.13 21.74 0.19
N SER A 105 -14.01 22.61 1.19
CA SER A 105 -12.80 22.78 2.02
C SER A 105 -12.78 21.78 3.17
N GLY A 106 -12.97 20.49 2.87
CA GLY A 106 -13.00 19.44 3.89
C GLY A 106 -11.73 19.47 4.74
N SER A 107 -11.86 19.27 6.05
CA SER A 107 -10.75 19.12 6.97
C SER A 107 -10.50 17.65 7.30
N ILE A 108 -9.27 17.31 7.66
CA ILE A 108 -8.89 15.97 8.12
C ILE A 108 -8.84 15.99 9.65
N ALA A 109 -9.52 15.04 10.28
CA ALA A 109 -9.40 14.74 11.70
C ALA A 109 -8.97 13.28 11.87
N TRP A 110 -8.04 13.03 12.79
CA TRP A 110 -7.45 11.71 13.01
C TRP A 110 -7.97 11.10 14.29
N PHE A 111 -8.33 9.81 14.25
CA PHE A 111 -8.84 9.06 15.40
C PHE A 111 -8.09 7.73 15.53
N GLU A 112 -7.67 7.38 16.75
CA GLU A 112 -7.10 6.08 17.09
C GLU A 112 -8.00 5.39 18.11
N SER A 113 -8.48 4.19 17.78
CA SER A 113 -9.40 3.42 18.63
C SER A 113 -10.63 4.21 19.11
N GLY A 114 -11.12 5.14 18.30
CA GLY A 114 -12.27 6.00 18.60
C GLY A 114 -11.96 7.28 19.39
N VAL A 115 -10.70 7.52 19.74
CA VAL A 115 -10.26 8.75 20.44
C VAL A 115 -9.63 9.69 19.44
N GLU A 116 -10.04 10.96 19.45
CA GLU A 116 -9.46 11.99 18.59
C GLU A 116 -7.99 12.21 18.98
N VAL A 117 -7.11 12.16 17.98
CA VAL A 117 -5.68 12.40 18.16
C VAL A 117 -5.43 13.90 18.06
N THR A 118 -5.10 14.52 19.18
CA THR A 118 -4.74 15.94 19.27
C THR A 118 -3.25 16.17 19.55
N GLU A 119 -2.52 15.11 19.90
CA GLU A 119 -1.08 15.19 20.16
C GLU A 119 -0.31 15.55 18.89
N ARG A 120 0.41 16.68 18.93
CA ARG A 120 1.17 17.19 17.78
C ARG A 120 2.15 16.17 17.18
N LYS A 121 2.82 15.37 18.01
CA LYS A 121 3.79 14.39 17.55
C LYS A 121 3.13 13.29 16.69
N ALA A 122 1.98 12.79 17.12
CA ALA A 122 1.21 11.79 16.39
C ALA A 122 0.64 12.38 15.09
N LEU A 123 0.10 13.61 15.15
CA LEU A 123 -0.40 14.31 13.95
C LEU A 123 0.70 14.50 12.89
N LEU A 124 1.89 14.94 13.30
CA LEU A 124 3.05 15.05 12.39
C LEU A 124 3.45 13.69 11.79
N LYS A 125 3.31 12.61 12.56
CA LYS A 125 3.54 11.25 12.05
C LYS A 125 2.54 10.92 10.93
N PHE A 126 1.24 11.14 11.14
CA PHE A 126 0.23 10.88 10.12
C PHE A 126 0.39 11.74 8.86
N GLU A 127 0.68 13.03 9.05
CA GLU A 127 0.99 13.93 7.94
C GLU A 127 2.20 13.45 7.14
N SER A 128 3.25 12.95 7.81
CA SER A 128 4.44 12.41 7.13
C SER A 128 4.14 11.18 6.28
N PHE A 129 3.25 10.28 6.75
CA PHE A 129 2.77 9.16 5.96
C PHE A 129 1.98 9.62 4.73
N LEU A 130 1.04 10.56 4.91
CA LEU A 130 0.23 11.10 3.82
C LEU A 130 1.10 11.79 2.75
N ASN A 131 2.05 12.61 3.19
CA ASN A 131 2.99 13.29 2.30
C ASN A 131 3.85 12.29 1.53
N ARG A 132 4.30 11.21 2.19
CA ARG A 132 5.06 10.15 1.52
C ARG A 132 4.20 9.44 0.47
N CYS A 133 2.95 9.11 0.77
CA CYS A 133 2.03 8.51 -0.22
C CYS A 133 1.91 9.40 -1.47
N HIS A 134 1.76 10.71 -1.30
CA HIS A 134 1.69 11.64 -2.44
C HIS A 134 3.00 11.73 -3.24
N SER A 135 4.16 11.50 -2.61
CA SER A 135 5.46 11.60 -3.29
C SER A 135 5.88 10.35 -4.06
N ILE A 136 5.20 9.22 -3.84
CA ILE A 136 5.56 7.91 -4.42
C ILE A 136 4.59 7.41 -5.49
N GLU A 137 3.48 8.12 -5.71
CA GLU A 137 2.61 7.99 -6.88
C GLU A 137 3.25 8.64 -8.11
#